data_AF-A0A641RRI6-F1
#
_entry.id   AF-A0A641RRI6-F1
#
_cell.length_a   1.000
_cell.length_b   1.000
_cell.length_c   1.000
_cell.angle_alpha   90.00
_cell.angle_beta   90.00
_cell.angle_gamma   90.00
#
_symmetry.space_group_name_H-M   'P 1'
#
loop_
_entity.id
_entity.type
_entity.pdbx_description
1 polymer ?
#
loop_
_entity_poly.entity_id
_entity_poly.type
_entity_poly.pdbx_seq_one_letter_code
_entity_poly.pdbx_strand_id
1 'polypeptide(L)'
;MTEAEVNEVCDAILSGWITTGPRTKKLEKLVAHYVGVNDSLEVQNPNCVCLNSQTACAEMALRLLGIGKGDEVIVPAYTYTASASIVDHVGAKVVFV
;
A
#
# COMPACT_ATOMS: atom_id res chain seq x y z
N MET A 1 19.27 -8.32 3.57
CA MET A 1 18.93 -9.40 2.65
C MET A 1 19.75 -10.61 3.02
N THR A 2 19.09 -11.72 3.33
CA THR A 2 19.67 -12.99 3.76
C THR A 2 19.32 -14.08 2.74
N GLU A 3 19.79 -15.31 2.97
CA GLU A 3 19.42 -16.46 2.12
C GLU A 3 17.91 -16.73 2.12
N ALA A 4 17.19 -16.35 3.18
CA ALA A 4 15.74 -16.53 3.27
C ALA A 4 15.00 -15.75 2.17
N GLU A 5 15.34 -14.47 1.96
CA GLU A 5 14.71 -13.66 0.90
C GLU A 5 15.11 -14.15 -0.50
N VAL A 6 16.36 -14.59 -0.67
CA VAL A 6 16.83 -15.15 -1.96
C VAL A 6 16.03 -16.39 -2.32
N ASN A 7 15.84 -17.31 -1.38
CA ASN A 7 15.11 -18.55 -1.61
C ASN A 7 13.62 -18.29 -1.95
N GLU A 8 12.94 -17.39 -1.22
CA GLU A 8 11.53 -17.06 -1.52
C GLU A 8 11.37 -16.41 -2.91
N VAL A 9 12.33 -15.57 -3.34
CA VAL A 9 12.33 -14.99 -4.69
C VAL A 9 12.61 -16.05 -5.75
N CYS A 10 13.56 -16.96 -5.53
CA CYS A 10 13.81 -18.10 -6.42
C CYS A 10 12.55 -18.95 -6.61
N ASP A 11 11.86 -19.28 -5.51
CA ASP A 11 10.61 -20.03 -5.55
C ASP A 11 9.52 -19.29 -6.34
N ALA A 12 9.51 -17.95 -6.31
CA ALA A 12 8.58 -17.14 -7.09
C ALA A 12 8.85 -17.18 -8.59
N ILE A 13 10.12 -17.10 -8.98
CA ILE A 13 10.55 -17.22 -10.37
C ILE A 13 10.23 -18.61 -10.91
N LEU A 14 10.60 -19.67 -10.17
CA LEU A 14 10.42 -21.05 -10.59
C LEU A 14 8.96 -21.50 -10.61
N SER A 15 8.05 -20.86 -9.85
CA SER A 15 6.62 -21.17 -9.89
C SER A 15 5.89 -20.66 -11.14
N GLY A 16 6.57 -19.89 -12.01
CA GLY A 16 5.97 -19.28 -13.21
C GLY A 16 5.05 -18.09 -12.94
N TRP A 17 4.98 -17.59 -11.70
CA TRP A 17 4.09 -16.49 -11.30
C TRP A 17 4.92 -15.32 -10.74
N ILE A 18 5.49 -14.53 -11.65
CA ILE A 18 6.47 -13.46 -11.33
C ILE A 18 5.85 -12.07 -11.08
N THR A 19 4.54 -11.94 -11.28
CA THR A 19 3.77 -10.70 -11.01
C THR A 19 2.77 -10.95 -9.88
N THR A 20 1.76 -10.08 -9.72
CA THR A 20 0.69 -10.25 -8.73
C THR A 20 0.10 -11.66 -8.77
N GLY A 21 0.09 -12.32 -7.62
CA GLY A 21 -0.30 -13.72 -7.52
C GLY A 21 -0.45 -14.22 -6.08
N PRO A 22 -0.38 -15.55 -5.85
CA PRO A 22 -0.62 -16.15 -4.54
C PRO A 22 0.27 -15.60 -3.42
N ARG A 23 1.53 -15.26 -3.72
CA ARG A 23 2.47 -14.67 -2.75
C ARG A 23 2.06 -13.28 -2.29
N THR A 24 1.53 -12.44 -3.20
CA THR A 24 0.97 -11.13 -2.83
C THR A 24 -0.22 -11.31 -1.89
N LYS A 25 -1.11 -12.27 -2.15
CA LYS A 25 -2.26 -12.56 -1.27
C LYS A 25 -1.84 -13.12 0.09
N LYS A 26 -0.79 -13.93 0.13
CA LYS A 26 -0.16 -14.36 1.39
C LYS A 26 0.35 -13.16 2.18
N LEU A 27 1.07 -12.24 1.54
CA LEU A 27 1.58 -11.02 2.19
C LEU A 27 0.44 -10.14 2.73
N GLU A 28 -0.60 -9.89 1.93
CA GLU A 28 -1.76 -9.10 2.36
C GLU A 28 -2.44 -9.70 3.60
N LYS A 29 -2.60 -11.03 3.67
CA LYS A 29 -3.17 -11.70 4.86
C LYS A 29 -2.28 -11.55 6.09
N LEU A 30 -0.97 -11.75 5.93
CA LEU A 30 0.00 -11.63 7.01
C LEU A 30 0.05 -10.19 7.56
N VAL A 31 0.10 -9.19 6.66
CA VAL A 31 0.11 -7.77 7.04
C VAL A 31 -1.21 -7.38 7.68
N ALA A 32 -2.35 -7.77 7.11
CA ALA A 32 -3.67 -7.45 7.67
C ALA A 32 -3.83 -7.98 9.11
N HIS A 33 -3.36 -9.20 9.36
CA HIS A 33 -3.35 -9.77 10.70
C HIS A 33 -2.37 -9.05 11.63
N TYR A 34 -1.15 -8.78 11.16
CA TYR A 34 -0.12 -8.07 11.93
C TYR A 34 -0.55 -6.68 12.40
N VAL A 35 -1.24 -5.92 11.54
CA VAL A 35 -1.72 -4.56 11.87
C VAL A 35 -3.11 -4.53 12.52
N GLY A 36 -3.74 -5.70 12.72
CA GLY A 36 -5.03 -5.81 13.42
C GLY A 36 -6.26 -5.36 12.62
N VAL A 37 -6.19 -5.32 11.29
CA VAL A 37 -7.37 -5.05 10.43
C VAL A 37 -8.12 -6.33 10.02
N ASN A 38 -7.60 -7.49 10.42
CA ASN A 38 -8.23 -8.81 10.33
C ASN A 38 -7.91 -9.67 11.55
N ASP A 39 -8.94 -10.31 12.13
CA ASP A 39 -8.80 -11.13 13.33
C ASP A 39 -8.18 -12.51 13.07
N SER A 40 -8.18 -12.99 11.82
CA SER A 40 -7.71 -14.33 11.45
C SER A 40 -6.90 -14.33 10.16
N LEU A 41 -5.91 -15.24 10.09
CA LEU A 41 -5.14 -15.53 8.88
C LEU A 41 -5.94 -16.34 7.83
N GLU A 42 -7.07 -16.92 8.22
CA GLU A 42 -7.88 -17.78 7.34
C GLU A 42 -8.88 -16.99 6.49
N VAL A 43 -8.94 -15.66 6.64
CA VAL A 43 -9.79 -14.79 5.82
C VAL A 43 -9.53 -15.00 4.33
N GLN A 44 -10.61 -15.15 3.56
CA GLN A 44 -10.51 -15.28 2.10
C GLN A 44 -10.03 -13.97 1.47
N ASN A 45 -10.63 -12.85 1.88
CA ASN A 45 -10.30 -11.51 1.41
C ASN A 45 -9.69 -10.67 2.54
N PRO A 46 -8.40 -10.31 2.46
CA PRO A 46 -7.79 -9.48 3.49
C PRO A 46 -8.18 -8.01 3.38
N ASN A 47 -8.36 -7.31 4.51
CA ASN A 47 -8.53 -5.85 4.58
C ASN A 47 -7.18 -5.11 4.41
N CYS A 48 -6.34 -5.60 3.50
CA CYS A 48 -5.03 -5.03 3.17
C CYS A 48 -4.78 -5.24 1.68
N VAL A 49 -4.20 -4.24 1.02
CA VAL A 49 -3.89 -4.27 -0.41
C VAL A 49 -2.42 -3.93 -0.59
N CYS A 50 -1.66 -4.83 -1.22
CA CYS A 50 -0.25 -4.59 -1.52
C CYS A 50 -0.11 -3.91 -2.89
N LEU A 51 0.54 -2.74 -2.92
CA LEU A 51 0.92 -2.04 -4.14
C LEU A 51 2.44 -1.86 -4.21
N ASN A 52 2.91 -1.25 -5.29
CA ASN A 52 4.35 -1.13 -5.59
C ASN A 52 5.09 -0.07 -4.75
N SER A 53 4.39 0.78 -4.02
CA SER A 53 4.98 1.86 -3.21
C SER A 53 3.95 2.41 -2.22
N GLN A 54 4.43 3.07 -1.16
CA GLN A 54 3.55 3.81 -0.26
C GLN A 54 2.82 4.92 -1.03
N THR A 55 3.53 5.69 -1.87
CA THR A 55 2.95 6.79 -2.66
C THR A 55 1.73 6.34 -3.46
N ALA A 56 1.81 5.17 -4.12
CA ALA A 56 0.66 4.60 -4.82
C ALA A 56 -0.48 4.20 -3.87
N CYS A 57 -0.16 3.62 -2.69
CA CYS A 57 -1.17 3.31 -1.67
C CYS A 57 -1.91 4.56 -1.17
N ALA A 58 -1.18 5.62 -0.84
CA ALA A 58 -1.79 6.82 -0.27
C ALA A 58 -2.57 7.63 -1.31
N GLU A 59 -2.05 7.74 -2.54
CA GLU A 59 -2.81 8.35 -3.64
C GLU A 59 -4.09 7.56 -3.93
N MET A 60 -4.02 6.23 -3.97
CA MET A 60 -5.20 5.37 -4.14
C MET A 60 -6.21 5.57 -3.01
N ALA A 61 -5.76 5.73 -1.76
CA ALA A 61 -6.64 6.01 -0.63
C ALA A 61 -7.40 7.34 -0.82
N LEU A 62 -6.73 8.40 -1.27
CA LEU A 62 -7.38 9.68 -1.59
C LEU A 62 -8.41 9.52 -2.72
N ARG A 63 -8.05 8.79 -3.79
CA ARG A 63 -8.97 8.50 -4.91
C ARG A 63 -10.19 7.70 -4.47
N LEU A 64 -10.03 6.71 -3.60
CA LEU A 64 -11.13 5.90 -3.05
C LEU A 64 -12.08 6.72 -2.17
N LEU A 65 -11.54 7.70 -1.44
CA LEU A 65 -12.32 8.64 -0.63
C LEU A 65 -13.00 9.74 -1.48
N GLY A 66 -12.74 9.78 -2.80
CA GLY A 66 -13.29 10.79 -3.70
C GLY A 66 -12.66 12.17 -3.57
N ILE A 67 -11.50 12.29 -2.93
CA ILE A 67 -10.79 13.55 -2.75
C ILE A 67 -10.23 14.05 -4.09
N GLY A 68 -10.45 15.32 -4.39
CA GLY A 68 -9.90 15.96 -5.57
C GLY A 68 -10.05 17.47 -5.60
N LYS A 69 -10.28 18.03 -6.79
CA LYS A 69 -10.35 19.48 -7.00
C LYS A 69 -11.45 20.12 -6.15
N GLY A 70 -11.06 21.10 -5.35
CA GLY A 70 -11.94 21.83 -4.44
C GLY A 70 -11.82 21.38 -2.99
N ASP A 71 -11.23 20.21 -2.73
CA ASP A 71 -10.97 19.72 -1.39
C ASP A 71 -9.64 20.24 -0.84
N GLU A 72 -9.51 20.24 0.48
CA GLU A 72 -8.27 20.55 1.21
C GLU A 72 -7.80 19.32 2.00
N VAL A 73 -6.50 19.05 2.00
CA VAL A 73 -5.88 17.99 2.80
C VAL A 73 -4.79 18.59 3.68
N ILE A 74 -4.91 18.37 4.98
CA ILE A 74 -3.94 18.82 5.98
C ILE A 74 -2.73 17.89 5.97
N VAL A 75 -1.54 18.45 5.82
CA VAL A 75 -0.27 17.72 5.80
C VAL A 75 0.71 18.40 6.75
N PRO A 76 1.47 17.66 7.59
CA PRO A 76 2.52 18.29 8.40
C PRO A 76 3.53 19.02 7.51
N ALA A 77 3.92 20.24 7.87
CA ALA A 77 4.94 21.01 7.16
C ALA A 77 6.30 20.30 7.16
N TYR A 78 6.57 19.51 8.20
CA TYR A 78 7.77 18.71 8.35
C TYR A 78 7.48 17.21 8.18
N THR A 79 7.48 16.74 6.93
CA THR A 79 7.32 15.33 6.55
C THR A 79 8.06 15.05 5.23
N TYR A 80 8.10 13.79 4.80
CA TYR A 80 8.61 13.44 3.48
C TYR A 80 7.66 13.90 2.37
N THR A 81 8.21 14.36 1.23
CA THR A 81 7.43 15.01 0.14
C THR A 81 6.25 14.18 -0.36
N ALA A 82 6.35 12.84 -0.33
CA ALA A 82 5.28 11.96 -0.78
C ALA A 82 3.94 12.18 -0.03
N SER A 83 3.97 12.65 1.22
CA SER A 83 2.73 12.96 1.96
C SER A 83 1.97 14.14 1.36
N ALA A 84 2.65 15.10 0.73
CA ALA A 84 2.04 16.25 0.07
C ALA A 84 1.81 16.01 -1.44
N SER A 85 2.74 15.33 -2.12
CA SER A 85 2.65 15.16 -3.58
C SER A 85 1.40 14.38 -4.01
N ILE A 86 0.98 13.38 -3.22
CA ILE A 86 -0.25 12.61 -3.50
C ILE A 86 -1.52 13.47 -3.49
N VAL A 87 -1.54 14.55 -2.70
CA VAL A 87 -2.66 15.49 -2.61
C VAL A 87 -2.71 16.33 -3.89
N ASP A 88 -1.55 16.79 -4.35
CA ASP A 88 -1.41 17.50 -5.63
C ASP A 88 -1.79 16.61 -6.82
N HIS A 89 -1.38 15.33 -6.81
CA HIS A 89 -1.71 14.37 -7.88
C HIS A 89 -3.22 14.12 -8.05
N VAL A 90 -4.01 14.19 -6.95
CA VAL A 90 -5.48 14.09 -7.02
C VAL A 90 -6.15 15.45 -7.30
N GLY A 91 -5.38 16.54 -7.35
CA GLY A 91 -5.85 17.90 -7.64
C GLY A 91 -6.44 18.64 -6.44
N ALA A 92 -6.26 18.12 -5.22
CA ALA A 92 -6.69 18.77 -3.99
C ALA A 92 -5.65 19.82 -3.53
N LYS A 93 -6.07 20.74 -2.66
CA LYS A 93 -5.19 21.77 -2.10
C LYS A 93 -4.48 21.25 -0.85
N VAL A 94 -3.15 21.33 -0.83
CA VAL A 94 -2.34 21.04 0.36
C VAL A 94 -2.44 22.18 1.36
N VAL A 95 -2.72 21.86 2.62
CA VAL A 95 -2.70 22.81 3.75
C VAL A 95 -1.66 22.34 4.75
N PHE A 96 -0.56 23.08 4.88
CA PHE A 96 0.52 22.73 5.80
C PHE A 96 0.22 23.16 7.24
N VAL A 97 0.51 22.28 8.21
CA VAL A 97 0.44 22.54 9.66
C VAL A 97 1.73 22.17 10.40
#